data_AF-A0A7K1ZJE2-F1
#
_entry.id   AF-A0A7K1ZJE2-F1
#
_cell.length_a   1.000
_cell.length_b   1.000
_cell.length_c   1.000
_cell.angle_alpha   90.00
_cell.angle_beta   90.00
_cell.angle_gamma   90.00
#
_symmetry.space_group_name_H-M   'P 1'
#
loop_
_entity.id
_entity.type
_entity.pdbx_description
1 polymer ?
#
loop_
_entity_poly.entity_id
_entity_poly.type
_entity_poly.pdbx_seq_one_letter_code
_entity_poly.pdbx_strand_id
1 'polypeptide(L)'
;MNNNASTLVRAEEFLKKTKEYYEEYEARRPDSFNVFTVLYRPEKEVMHTRFLHALLDPREPGEDEKRRNLEDFLKTFVKKDFDISYAKVDQEAKVHQEKDRIDLLIINQMADPPWAVVIENKIRGPDQKRQLEKYHQHVEKLGISTNDIHILYLTLDGREPPKSSAGKFKGKCICVSYEDILPWLKTCQRQAGTNARLHESIAQYMEVVRGLTGLYINEEYEEYMEKLKDLCLEDDDNFRLIHDLKEAYKKVCIDRLVRMWEQIKEAMDDEFKGTGILEIGPDSRINSVSQNGNVAKAKIENIQTNGIPRRHGLYYPLGKSSSPDKNNSSAKQPSIVIELEGGYLWYGIECDKEEDGDRYCKIRSSLEDKGLVYEKKDYGRLPFWRWAKFENTRLHLRIGKAPEQWLKLNDKSNLEECAQEIARELKEIWEKLPDDLKQNPE
;
A
#
# COMPACT_ATOMS: atom_id res chain seq x y z
N MET A 1 -43.93 14.01 -26.70
CA MET A 1 -43.15 12.90 -27.31
C MET A 1 -41.84 13.36 -27.98
N ASN A 2 -41.69 14.63 -28.41
CA ASN A 2 -40.45 15.11 -29.06
C ASN A 2 -39.26 15.42 -28.13
N ASN A 3 -39.46 15.77 -26.85
CA ASN A 3 -38.33 16.10 -25.96
C ASN A 3 -37.47 14.87 -25.60
N ASN A 4 -38.07 13.72 -25.32
CA ASN A 4 -37.32 12.53 -24.90
C ASN A 4 -36.41 11.98 -26.00
N ALA A 5 -36.85 12.03 -27.27
CA ALA A 5 -36.03 11.62 -28.41
C ALA A 5 -34.82 12.55 -28.59
N SER A 6 -35.01 13.87 -28.40
CA SER A 6 -33.91 14.84 -28.46
C SER A 6 -32.90 14.64 -27.33
N THR A 7 -33.35 14.34 -26.11
CA THR A 7 -32.47 14.09 -24.96
C THR A 7 -31.68 12.79 -25.10
N LEU A 8 -32.31 11.71 -25.61
CA LEU A 8 -31.63 10.44 -25.89
C LEU A 8 -30.52 10.61 -26.95
N VAL A 9 -30.82 11.31 -28.05
CA VAL A 9 -29.83 11.57 -29.11
C VAL A 9 -28.64 12.37 -28.58
N ARG A 10 -28.87 13.36 -27.69
CA ARG A 10 -27.78 14.12 -27.06
C ARG A 10 -26.93 13.27 -26.11
N ALA A 11 -27.54 12.39 -25.33
CA ALA A 11 -26.82 11.49 -24.44
C ALA A 11 -25.95 10.47 -25.21
N GLU A 12 -26.46 9.94 -26.33
CA GLU A 12 -25.70 9.08 -27.24
C GLU A 12 -24.51 9.82 -27.86
N GLU A 13 -24.71 11.08 -28.28
CA GLU A 13 -23.63 11.91 -28.83
C GLU A 13 -22.55 12.22 -27.78
N PHE A 14 -22.95 12.56 -26.55
CA PHE A 14 -22.04 12.75 -25.42
C PHE A 14 -21.19 11.49 -25.20
N LEU A 15 -21.83 10.33 -25.04
CA LEU A 15 -21.12 9.06 -24.82
C LEU A 15 -20.20 8.72 -26.00
N LYS A 16 -20.64 8.98 -27.24
CA LYS A 16 -19.82 8.78 -28.43
C LYS A 16 -18.56 9.65 -28.40
N LYS A 17 -18.68 10.95 -28.15
CA LYS A 17 -17.53 11.87 -28.04
C LYS A 17 -16.59 11.46 -26.89
N THR A 18 -17.12 11.06 -25.73
CA THR A 18 -16.26 10.58 -24.62
C THR A 18 -15.44 9.35 -25.01
N LYS A 19 -16.00 8.46 -25.82
CA LYS A 19 -15.29 7.28 -26.36
C LYS A 19 -14.24 7.68 -27.40
N GLU A 20 -14.56 8.60 -28.30
CA GLU A 20 -13.62 9.12 -29.29
C GLU A 20 -12.39 9.76 -28.61
N TYR A 21 -12.59 10.57 -27.57
CA TYR A 21 -11.48 11.14 -26.79
C TYR A 21 -10.65 10.08 -26.07
N TYR A 22 -11.29 9.02 -25.56
CA TYR A 22 -10.57 7.91 -24.94
C TYR A 22 -9.75 7.13 -25.96
N GLU A 23 -10.28 6.89 -27.15
CA GLU A 23 -9.56 6.21 -28.23
C GLU A 23 -8.37 7.05 -28.74
N GLU A 24 -8.52 8.38 -28.83
CA GLU A 24 -7.41 9.29 -29.14
C GLU A 24 -6.31 9.24 -28.06
N TYR A 25 -6.70 9.23 -26.78
CA TYR A 25 -5.77 9.11 -25.66
C TYR A 25 -5.01 7.79 -25.72
N GLU A 26 -5.72 6.67 -25.88
CA GLU A 26 -5.10 5.34 -25.94
C GLU A 26 -4.22 5.16 -27.18
N ALA A 27 -4.57 5.74 -28.32
CA ALA A 27 -3.75 5.69 -29.54
C ALA A 27 -2.45 6.50 -29.43
N ARG A 28 -2.42 7.53 -28.58
CA ARG A 28 -1.22 8.34 -28.28
C ARG A 28 -0.40 7.76 -27.12
N ARG A 29 -0.97 6.81 -26.38
CA ARG A 29 -0.25 6.09 -25.35
C ARG A 29 0.95 5.39 -26.01
N PRO A 30 2.18 5.53 -25.46
CA PRO A 30 3.34 4.84 -25.99
C PRO A 30 3.04 3.35 -26.15
N ASP A 31 3.69 2.72 -27.14
CA ASP A 31 3.53 1.30 -27.43
C ASP A 31 3.55 0.48 -26.14
N SER A 32 2.65 -0.49 -26.01
CA SER A 32 2.50 -1.31 -24.79
C SER A 32 3.78 -2.04 -24.37
N PHE A 33 4.76 -2.09 -25.27
CA PHE A 33 6.05 -2.67 -25.03
C PHE A 33 6.88 -1.83 -24.05
N ASN A 34 7.03 -2.36 -22.84
CA ASN A 34 7.92 -1.83 -21.81
C ASN A 34 8.92 -2.92 -21.39
N VAL A 35 10.21 -2.68 -21.62
CA VAL A 35 11.25 -3.71 -21.41
C VAL A 35 11.33 -4.18 -19.95
N PHE A 36 11.00 -3.30 -19.00
CA PHE A 36 11.02 -3.64 -17.58
C PHE A 36 9.89 -4.59 -17.22
N THR A 37 8.68 -4.41 -17.77
CA THR A 37 7.53 -5.28 -17.49
C THR A 37 7.63 -6.62 -18.21
N VAL A 38 8.33 -6.65 -19.36
CA VAL A 38 8.61 -7.89 -20.09
C VAL A 38 9.66 -8.75 -19.37
N LEU A 39 10.74 -8.14 -18.88
CA LEU A 39 11.88 -8.87 -18.33
C LEU A 39 11.77 -9.15 -16.82
N TYR A 40 11.01 -8.34 -16.09
CA TYR A 40 10.99 -8.39 -14.63
C TYR A 40 9.56 -8.24 -14.09
N ARG A 41 9.40 -8.60 -12.81
CA ARG A 41 8.20 -8.25 -12.05
C ARG A 41 8.40 -6.85 -11.47
N PRO A 42 7.58 -5.85 -11.86
CA PRO A 42 7.66 -4.48 -11.34
C PRO A 42 7.62 -4.37 -9.84
N GLU A 43 7.25 -5.42 -9.11
CA GLU A 43 7.01 -5.30 -7.68
C GLU A 43 8.13 -5.91 -6.84
N LYS A 44 9.23 -6.27 -7.52
CA LYS A 44 10.47 -6.73 -6.91
C LYS A 44 11.48 -5.58 -6.83
N GLU A 45 11.92 -5.28 -5.61
CA GLU A 45 12.84 -4.18 -5.28
C GLU A 45 14.16 -4.23 -6.07
N VAL A 46 14.66 -5.42 -6.36
CA VAL A 46 15.95 -5.64 -7.04
C VAL A 46 16.06 -4.89 -8.37
N MET A 47 15.00 -4.87 -9.19
CA MET A 47 15.03 -4.19 -10.48
C MET A 47 15.16 -2.67 -10.30
N HIS A 48 14.40 -2.11 -9.37
CA HIS A 48 14.46 -0.69 -9.06
C HIS A 48 15.81 -0.27 -8.48
N THR A 49 16.34 -1.05 -7.54
CA THR A 49 17.65 -0.81 -6.94
C THR A 49 18.74 -0.78 -8.02
N ARG A 50 18.73 -1.75 -8.95
CA ARG A 50 19.67 -1.79 -10.09
C ARG A 50 19.51 -0.59 -11.02
N PHE A 51 18.29 -0.18 -11.31
CA PHE A 51 18.06 0.94 -12.22
C PHE A 51 18.46 2.28 -11.59
N LEU A 52 18.12 2.51 -10.32
CA LEU A 52 18.56 3.68 -9.56
C LEU A 52 20.09 3.73 -9.44
N HIS A 53 20.73 2.58 -9.17
CA HIS A 53 22.19 2.47 -9.17
C HIS A 53 22.78 2.95 -10.50
N ALA A 54 22.27 2.46 -11.64
CA ALA A 54 22.75 2.82 -12.97
C ALA A 54 22.63 4.33 -13.28
N LEU A 55 21.66 5.03 -12.67
CA LEU A 55 21.48 6.48 -12.84
C LEU A 55 22.36 7.32 -11.91
N LEU A 56 22.69 6.80 -10.73
CA LEU A 56 23.36 7.53 -9.65
C LEU A 56 24.87 7.34 -9.62
N ASP A 57 25.38 6.26 -10.18
CA ASP A 57 26.76 5.81 -10.02
C ASP A 57 27.72 6.44 -11.06
N PRO A 58 28.62 7.38 -10.67
CA PRO A 58 29.39 8.19 -11.61
C PRO A 58 30.78 7.59 -11.91
N ARG A 59 30.91 6.26 -11.91
CA ARG A 59 32.22 5.56 -11.82
C ARG A 59 33.15 5.75 -13.02
N GLU A 60 32.66 6.10 -14.21
CA GLU A 60 33.51 6.23 -15.40
C GLU A 60 33.77 7.70 -15.81
N PRO A 61 35.02 8.05 -16.19
CA PRO A 61 35.30 9.35 -16.81
C PRO A 61 34.43 9.58 -18.05
N GLY A 62 33.73 10.72 -18.11
CA GLY A 62 32.82 11.06 -19.22
C GLY A 62 31.33 10.78 -18.94
N GLU A 63 30.96 10.28 -17.75
CA GLU A 63 29.56 10.09 -17.31
C GLU A 63 29.00 11.34 -16.62
N ASP A 64 29.14 12.51 -17.26
CA ASP A 64 28.73 13.79 -16.67
C ASP A 64 27.23 13.83 -16.35
N GLU A 65 26.40 13.08 -17.08
CA GLU A 65 24.97 12.95 -16.79
C GLU A 65 24.70 12.23 -15.47
N LYS A 66 25.43 11.16 -15.14
CA LYS A 66 25.25 10.44 -13.87
C LYS A 66 25.74 11.26 -12.69
N ARG A 67 26.85 12.00 -12.89
CA ARG A 67 27.32 12.98 -11.91
C ARG A 67 26.25 14.04 -11.63
N ARG A 68 25.65 14.63 -12.68
CA ARG A 68 24.54 15.60 -12.51
C ARG A 68 23.30 14.97 -11.87
N ASN A 69 22.96 13.73 -12.22
CA ASN A 69 21.84 13.01 -11.59
C ASN A 69 22.06 12.85 -10.09
N LEU A 70 23.29 12.47 -9.68
CA LEU A 70 23.67 12.30 -8.29
C LEU A 70 23.65 13.64 -7.52
N GLU A 71 24.23 14.70 -8.09
CA GLU A 71 24.17 16.05 -7.50
C GLU A 71 22.73 16.52 -7.29
N ASP A 72 21.88 16.37 -8.31
CA ASP A 72 20.47 16.76 -8.27
C ASP A 72 19.69 15.92 -7.24
N PHE A 73 19.98 14.62 -7.15
CA PHE A 73 19.38 13.70 -6.17
C PHE A 73 19.70 14.13 -4.74
N LEU A 74 20.99 14.37 -4.45
CA LEU A 74 21.45 14.77 -3.13
C LEU A 74 20.89 16.14 -2.71
N LYS A 75 20.86 17.10 -3.63
CA LYS A 75 20.27 18.42 -3.41
C LYS A 75 18.76 18.34 -3.14
N THR A 76 18.04 17.55 -3.94
CA THR A 76 16.58 17.43 -3.86
C THR A 76 16.14 16.72 -2.57
N PHE A 77 16.71 15.55 -2.26
CA PHE A 77 16.19 14.70 -1.18
C PHE A 77 16.94 14.86 0.14
N VAL A 78 18.27 15.00 0.10
CA VAL A 78 19.08 15.15 1.33
C VAL A 78 19.17 16.60 1.79
N LYS A 79 18.96 17.55 0.86
CA LYS A 79 18.99 19.01 1.10
C LYS A 79 20.33 19.48 1.68
N LYS A 80 21.42 18.87 1.22
CA LYS A 80 22.79 19.27 1.50
C LYS A 80 23.56 19.35 0.18
N ASP A 81 24.49 20.28 0.10
CA ASP A 81 25.44 20.35 -0.99
C ASP A 81 26.69 19.57 -0.57
N PHE A 82 26.89 18.40 -1.19
CA PHE A 82 28.00 17.52 -0.87
C PHE A 82 29.11 17.67 -1.91
N ASP A 83 30.37 17.62 -1.48
CA ASP A 83 31.46 17.31 -2.40
C ASP A 83 31.33 15.84 -2.83
N ILE A 84 31.06 15.64 -4.12
CA ILE A 84 30.92 14.30 -4.73
C ILE A 84 32.13 13.88 -5.54
N SER A 85 33.24 14.62 -5.49
CA SER A 85 34.43 14.38 -6.34
C SER A 85 34.97 12.95 -6.23
N TYR A 86 34.82 12.34 -5.04
CA TYR A 86 35.25 10.98 -4.73
C TYR A 86 34.10 10.09 -4.22
N ALA A 87 32.85 10.47 -4.51
CA ALA A 87 31.69 9.69 -4.09
C ALA A 87 31.66 8.34 -4.82
N LYS A 88 31.33 7.29 -4.08
CA LYS A 88 31.10 5.94 -4.59
C LYS A 88 29.66 5.54 -4.34
N VAL A 89 29.06 4.82 -5.29
CA VAL A 89 27.71 4.28 -5.17
C VAL A 89 27.79 2.75 -5.25
N ASP A 90 27.64 2.10 -4.10
CA ASP A 90 27.68 0.65 -3.99
C ASP A 90 26.26 0.08 -3.98
N GLN A 91 26.02 -0.92 -4.83
CA GLN A 91 24.79 -1.70 -4.84
C GLN A 91 24.96 -2.93 -3.95
N GLU A 92 23.96 -3.24 -3.12
CA GLU A 92 23.95 -4.42 -2.24
C GLU A 92 25.13 -4.48 -1.24
N ALA A 93 25.52 -3.34 -0.66
CA ALA A 93 26.63 -3.27 0.29
C ALA A 93 26.38 -4.17 1.51
N LYS A 94 27.29 -5.13 1.76
CA LYS A 94 27.14 -6.15 2.80
C LYS A 94 27.32 -5.57 4.20
N VAL A 95 26.37 -5.84 5.09
CA VAL A 95 26.46 -5.53 6.51
C VAL A 95 26.94 -6.78 7.29
N HIS A 96 27.24 -6.65 8.59
CA HIS A 96 27.90 -7.65 9.46
C HIS A 96 27.27 -9.07 9.53
N GLN A 97 26.21 -9.36 8.76
CA GLN A 97 25.70 -10.71 8.51
C GLN A 97 25.39 -10.83 7.01
N GLU A 98 25.69 -11.99 6.39
CA GLU A 98 25.41 -12.25 4.96
C GLU A 98 23.93 -12.05 4.56
N LYS A 99 23.02 -11.94 5.54
CA LYS A 99 21.58 -11.74 5.35
C LYS A 99 21.16 -10.27 5.29
N ASP A 100 21.95 -9.34 5.86
CA ASP A 100 21.63 -7.90 5.87
C ASP A 100 22.46 -7.21 4.78
N ARG A 101 21.80 -6.59 3.81
CA ARG A 101 22.43 -5.86 2.70
C ARG A 101 21.74 -4.52 2.52
N ILE A 102 22.52 -3.45 2.44
CA ILE A 102 22.03 -2.13 2.08
C ILE A 102 21.73 -2.13 0.57
N ASP A 103 20.53 -1.70 0.16
CA ASP A 103 20.16 -1.67 -1.26
C ASP A 103 21.11 -0.78 -2.08
N LEU A 104 21.26 0.49 -1.67
CA LEU A 104 22.29 1.39 -2.21
C LEU A 104 22.99 2.17 -1.09
N LEU A 105 24.32 2.26 -1.18
CA LEU A 105 25.15 3.08 -0.31
C LEU A 105 25.92 4.09 -1.15
N ILE A 106 25.62 5.37 -0.98
CA ILE A 106 26.41 6.47 -1.52
C ILE A 106 27.35 6.93 -0.41
N ILE A 107 28.65 6.96 -0.66
CA ILE A 107 29.65 7.28 0.36
C ILE A 107 30.80 8.10 -0.20
N ASN A 108 31.24 9.12 0.53
CA ASN A 108 32.50 9.82 0.27
C ASN A 108 33.33 9.92 1.55
N GLN A 109 34.29 9.01 1.70
CA GLN A 109 35.22 8.98 2.83
C GLN A 109 36.37 10.00 2.70
N MET A 110 36.56 10.58 1.51
CA MET A 110 37.64 11.53 1.23
C MET A 110 37.19 13.00 1.35
N ALA A 111 35.88 13.24 1.47
CA ALA A 111 35.35 14.56 1.77
C ALA A 111 35.71 15.01 3.19
N ASP A 112 35.66 16.32 3.43
CA ASP A 112 35.83 16.92 4.75
C ASP A 112 34.59 17.78 5.11
N PRO A 113 33.68 17.30 5.97
CA PRO A 113 33.70 16.00 6.64
C PRO A 113 33.28 14.83 5.72
N PRO A 114 33.70 13.59 6.02
CA PRO A 114 33.18 12.38 5.39
C PRO A 114 31.66 12.24 5.56
N TRP A 115 30.97 11.73 4.55
CA TRP A 115 29.51 11.60 4.57
C TRP A 115 29.01 10.36 3.84
N ALA A 116 27.80 9.92 4.18
CA ALA A 116 27.12 8.81 3.52
C ALA A 116 25.60 8.99 3.44
N VAL A 117 25.03 8.46 2.36
CA VAL A 117 23.59 8.32 2.15
C VAL A 117 23.26 6.85 1.91
N VAL A 118 22.52 6.26 2.82
CA VAL A 118 21.93 4.93 2.69
C VAL A 118 20.57 5.08 2.03
N ILE A 119 20.33 4.39 0.92
CA ILE A 119 19.00 4.30 0.32
C ILE A 119 18.50 2.88 0.57
N GLU A 120 17.41 2.77 1.32
CA GLU A 120 16.66 1.52 1.49
C GLU A 120 15.40 1.59 0.65
N ASN A 121 15.24 0.65 -0.28
CA ASN A 121 14.18 0.64 -1.26
C ASN A 121 13.11 -0.41 -0.91
N LYS A 122 11.87 0.03 -0.73
CA LYS A 122 10.73 -0.83 -0.40
C LYS A 122 9.58 -0.68 -1.38
N ILE A 123 9.30 -1.76 -2.09
CA ILE A 123 8.13 -1.86 -2.96
C ILE A 123 7.06 -2.71 -2.29
N ARG A 124 7.40 -3.97 -1.96
CA ARG A 124 6.48 -4.94 -1.38
C ARG A 124 7.11 -5.80 -0.28
N GLY A 125 8.43 -5.82 -0.15
CA GLY A 125 9.15 -6.65 0.81
C GLY A 125 8.88 -6.23 2.26
N PRO A 126 8.85 -7.19 3.20
CA PRO A 126 8.71 -6.88 4.61
C PRO A 126 9.93 -6.10 5.13
N ASP A 127 9.66 -5.27 6.13
CA ASP A 127 10.67 -4.56 6.87
C ASP A 127 11.45 -5.50 7.79
N GLN A 128 12.79 -5.44 7.74
CA GLN A 128 13.62 -6.28 8.60
C GLN A 128 13.79 -5.66 9.99
N LYS A 129 13.88 -6.48 11.04
CA LYS A 129 14.04 -5.99 12.43
C LYS A 129 15.40 -5.31 12.61
N ARG A 130 15.38 -4.07 13.13
CA ARG A 130 16.53 -3.20 13.40
C ARG A 130 17.37 -2.89 12.15
N GLN A 131 16.77 -2.96 10.96
CA GLN A 131 17.45 -2.77 9.68
C GLN A 131 18.19 -1.42 9.63
N LEU A 132 17.49 -0.32 9.92
CA LEU A 132 18.09 1.02 9.84
C LEU A 132 19.17 1.24 10.92
N GLU A 133 18.97 0.67 12.11
CA GLU A 133 19.99 0.68 13.17
C GLU A 133 21.28 -0.03 12.71
N LYS A 134 21.14 -1.22 12.08
CA LYS A 134 22.29 -1.98 11.58
C LYS A 134 23.03 -1.23 10.47
N TYR A 135 22.30 -0.60 9.56
CA TYR A 135 22.89 0.18 8.47
C TYR A 135 23.66 1.38 9.01
N HIS A 136 23.06 2.13 9.92
CA HIS A 136 23.72 3.25 10.56
C HIS A 136 25.01 2.83 11.26
N GLN A 137 24.96 1.79 12.10
CA GLN A 137 26.14 1.26 12.79
C GLN A 137 27.22 0.74 11.83
N HIS A 138 26.82 0.16 10.70
CA HIS A 138 27.75 -0.28 9.68
C HIS A 138 28.49 0.92 9.07
N VAL A 139 27.77 1.97 8.70
CA VAL A 139 28.35 3.19 8.11
C VAL A 139 29.20 3.95 9.13
N GLU A 140 28.82 4.00 10.42
CA GLU A 140 29.66 4.58 11.48
C GLU A 140 31.02 3.88 11.58
N LYS A 141 31.06 2.55 11.42
CA LYS A 141 32.30 1.77 11.42
C LYS A 141 33.18 2.03 10.19
N LEU A 142 32.64 2.64 9.14
CA LEU A 142 33.40 3.12 7.98
C LEU A 142 34.02 4.50 8.24
N GLY A 143 33.92 5.05 9.47
CA GLY A 143 34.57 6.30 9.86
C GLY A 143 33.73 7.55 9.62
N ILE A 144 32.41 7.41 9.42
CA ILE A 144 31.51 8.53 9.17
C ILE A 144 30.76 8.90 10.44
N SER A 145 30.73 10.19 10.76
CA SER A 145 30.04 10.71 11.94
C SER A 145 28.53 10.55 11.83
N THR A 146 27.85 10.26 12.95
CA THR A 146 26.37 10.12 13.04
C THR A 146 25.60 11.26 12.36
N ASN A 147 26.10 12.50 12.42
CA ASN A 147 25.45 13.69 11.85
C ASN A 147 25.57 13.79 10.31
N ASP A 148 26.47 13.00 9.72
CA ASP A 148 26.78 12.97 8.29
C ASP A 148 26.34 11.66 7.63
N ILE A 149 25.61 10.83 8.38
CA ILE A 149 24.90 9.65 7.89
C ILE A 149 23.44 10.03 7.65
N HIS A 150 23.00 9.89 6.42
CA HIS A 150 21.62 10.11 6.00
C HIS A 150 21.00 8.79 5.57
N ILE A 151 19.81 8.47 6.08
CA ILE A 151 19.04 7.33 5.60
C ILE A 151 17.86 7.88 4.78
N LEU A 152 17.81 7.53 3.50
CA LEU A 152 16.70 7.77 2.62
C LEU A 152 15.89 6.47 2.51
N TYR A 153 14.66 6.51 3.00
CA TYR A 153 13.75 5.39 3.02
C TYR A 153 12.73 5.56 1.89
N LEU A 154 13.03 4.92 0.74
CA LEU A 154 12.26 5.05 -0.49
C LEU A 154 11.17 3.98 -0.52
N THR A 155 9.90 4.39 -0.47
CA THR A 155 8.76 3.46 -0.47
C THR A 155 7.75 3.83 -1.55
N LEU A 156 6.82 2.93 -1.91
CA LEU A 156 5.78 3.25 -2.89
C LEU A 156 4.94 4.49 -2.53
N ASP A 157 4.78 4.80 -1.25
CA ASP A 157 3.85 5.81 -0.73
C ASP A 157 4.49 6.82 0.24
N GLY A 158 5.81 6.78 0.41
CA GLY A 158 6.52 7.70 1.31
C GLY A 158 6.28 7.43 2.79
N ARG A 159 5.80 6.23 3.15
CA ARG A 159 5.57 5.86 4.54
C ARG A 159 6.85 5.89 5.36
N GLU A 160 6.70 6.16 6.66
CA GLU A 160 7.79 6.02 7.62
C GLU A 160 8.19 4.54 7.80
N PRO A 161 9.48 4.26 8.09
CA PRO A 161 9.90 2.93 8.48
C PRO A 161 9.20 2.53 9.78
N PRO A 162 8.74 1.28 9.93
CA PRO A 162 8.16 0.84 11.18
C PRO A 162 9.22 0.89 12.27
N LYS A 163 8.79 1.19 13.51
CA LYS A 163 9.70 1.22 14.67
C LYS A 163 10.53 -0.06 14.84
N SER A 164 9.98 -1.21 14.45
CA SER A 164 10.71 -2.49 14.45
C SER A 164 11.93 -2.48 13.53
N SER A 165 11.88 -1.79 12.39
CA SER A 165 12.97 -1.59 11.44
C SER A 165 13.93 -0.48 11.88
N ALA A 166 13.39 0.62 12.42
CA ALA A 166 14.20 1.70 12.98
C ALA A 166 15.08 1.24 14.16
N GLY A 167 14.56 0.39 15.06
CA GLY A 167 15.32 -0.07 16.23
C GLY A 167 15.70 1.09 17.15
N LYS A 168 16.97 1.17 17.56
CA LYS A 168 17.52 2.28 18.34
C LYS A 168 18.10 3.42 17.48
N PHE A 169 17.82 3.43 16.18
CA PHE A 169 18.27 4.49 15.28
C PHE A 169 17.78 5.86 15.76
N LYS A 170 18.72 6.80 15.92
CA LYS A 170 18.45 8.20 16.30
C LYS A 170 18.85 9.20 15.21
N GLY A 171 19.27 8.71 14.04
CA GLY A 171 19.71 9.54 12.93
C GLY A 171 18.54 10.14 12.14
N LYS A 172 18.87 10.92 11.11
CA LYS A 172 17.88 11.52 10.22
C LYS A 172 17.40 10.50 9.19
N CYS A 173 16.15 10.06 9.30
CA CYS A 173 15.46 9.31 8.26
C CYS A 173 14.67 10.27 7.36
N ILE A 174 14.85 10.15 6.05
CA ILE A 174 14.17 10.94 5.04
C ILE A 174 13.24 9.98 4.31
N CYS A 175 11.94 10.13 4.51
CA CYS A 175 10.93 9.30 3.85
C CYS A 175 10.63 9.90 2.47
N VAL A 176 10.79 9.10 1.44
CA VAL A 176 10.58 9.50 0.04
C VAL A 176 9.65 8.49 -0.61
N SER A 177 8.68 8.96 -1.38
CA SER A 177 7.82 8.10 -2.18
C SER A 177 8.35 7.91 -3.59
N TYR A 178 7.88 6.86 -4.27
CA TYR A 178 8.12 6.68 -5.70
C TYR A 178 7.48 7.77 -6.57
N GLU A 179 6.43 8.42 -6.06
CA GLU A 179 5.85 9.62 -6.67
C GLU A 179 6.81 10.82 -6.56
N ASP A 180 7.46 10.99 -5.40
CA ASP A 180 8.42 12.09 -5.15
C ASP A 180 9.67 12.01 -6.04
N ILE A 181 10.06 10.82 -6.50
CA ILE A 181 11.21 10.66 -7.41
C ILE A 181 10.88 10.87 -8.89
N LEU A 182 9.59 10.90 -9.28
CA LEU A 182 9.21 11.09 -10.68
C LEU A 182 9.72 12.41 -11.28
N PRO A 183 9.63 13.57 -10.58
CA PRO A 183 10.23 14.81 -11.05
C PRO A 183 11.75 14.71 -11.23
N TRP A 184 12.44 14.05 -10.31
CA TRP A 184 13.88 13.81 -10.40
C TRP A 184 14.23 12.90 -11.60
N LEU A 185 13.47 11.83 -11.84
CA LEU A 185 13.61 10.98 -13.02
C LEU A 185 13.39 11.77 -14.32
N LYS A 186 12.41 12.69 -14.35
CA LYS A 186 12.21 13.58 -15.50
C LYS A 186 13.41 14.51 -15.70
N THR A 187 14.03 15.00 -14.63
CA THR A 187 15.30 15.74 -14.70
C THR A 187 16.42 14.86 -15.27
N CYS A 188 16.57 13.62 -14.79
CA CYS A 188 17.54 12.67 -15.32
C CYS A 188 17.33 12.41 -16.82
N GLN A 189 16.07 12.26 -17.24
CA GLN A 189 15.69 12.11 -18.65
C GLN A 189 16.16 13.30 -19.49
N ARG A 190 15.95 14.54 -19.01
CA ARG A 190 16.46 15.75 -19.69
C ARG A 190 18.00 15.79 -19.73
N GLN A 191 18.65 15.38 -18.63
CA GLN A 191 20.11 15.36 -18.53
C GLN A 191 20.79 14.29 -19.40
N ALA A 192 20.05 13.26 -19.82
CA ALA A 192 20.51 12.28 -20.81
C ALA A 192 20.82 12.91 -22.19
N GLY A 193 20.30 14.10 -22.47
CA GLY A 193 20.62 14.87 -23.67
C GLY A 193 20.33 14.09 -24.95
N THR A 194 21.36 13.87 -25.78
CA THR A 194 21.26 13.14 -27.05
C THR A 194 21.35 11.62 -26.90
N ASN A 195 21.56 11.08 -25.69
CA ASN A 195 21.59 9.65 -25.45
C ASN A 195 20.16 9.07 -25.46
N ALA A 196 19.66 8.78 -26.67
CA ALA A 196 18.32 8.25 -26.88
C ALA A 196 18.04 6.95 -26.10
N ARG A 197 19.05 6.07 -25.94
CA ARG A 197 18.88 4.81 -25.20
C ARG A 197 18.62 5.05 -23.72
N LEU A 198 19.38 5.95 -23.10
CA LEU A 198 19.18 6.31 -21.70
C LEU A 198 17.87 7.08 -21.50
N HIS A 199 17.59 8.04 -22.39
CA HIS A 199 16.35 8.82 -22.36
C HIS A 199 15.10 7.93 -22.40
N GLU A 200 15.09 6.95 -23.30
CA GLU A 200 13.99 5.99 -23.47
C GLU A 200 13.91 4.99 -22.32
N SER A 201 15.06 4.50 -21.83
CA SER A 201 15.09 3.63 -20.64
C SER A 201 14.50 4.33 -19.41
N ILE A 202 14.77 5.62 -19.23
CA ILE A 202 14.17 6.40 -18.15
C ILE A 202 12.66 6.60 -18.39
N ALA A 203 12.23 6.86 -19.63
CA ALA A 203 10.82 6.98 -19.98
C ALA A 203 10.02 5.73 -19.58
N GLN A 204 10.50 4.56 -20.01
CA GLN A 204 9.87 3.27 -19.69
C GLN A 204 9.91 2.97 -18.19
N TYR A 205 10.98 3.33 -17.48
CA TYR A 205 11.01 3.18 -16.03
C TYR A 205 10.00 4.08 -15.32
N MET A 206 9.83 5.33 -15.78
CA MET A 206 8.81 6.25 -15.24
C MET A 206 7.39 5.68 -15.43
N GLU A 207 7.10 5.01 -16.54
CA GLU A 207 5.82 4.32 -16.74
C GLU A 207 5.60 3.17 -15.74
N VAL A 208 6.64 2.40 -15.44
CA VAL A 208 6.59 1.37 -14.39
C VAL A 208 6.25 2.00 -13.05
N VAL A 209 6.93 3.09 -12.69
CA VAL A 209 6.68 3.81 -11.44
C VAL A 209 5.24 4.33 -11.39
N ARG A 210 4.76 4.97 -12.46
CA ARG A 210 3.37 5.43 -12.60
C ARG A 210 2.35 4.30 -12.43
N GLY A 211 2.60 3.15 -13.05
CA GLY A 211 1.74 1.97 -12.90
C GLY A 211 1.72 1.44 -11.47
N LEU A 212 2.86 1.44 -10.76
CA LEU A 212 2.95 1.01 -9.36
C LEU A 212 2.27 1.97 -8.39
N THR A 213 2.33 3.27 -8.66
CA THR A 213 1.73 4.31 -7.80
C THR A 213 0.26 4.58 -8.14
N GLY A 214 -0.22 4.12 -9.31
CA GLY A 214 -1.55 4.38 -9.83
C GLY A 214 -1.69 5.79 -10.43
N LEU A 215 -0.57 6.40 -10.81
CA LEU A 215 -0.48 7.75 -11.36
C LEU A 215 -0.28 7.69 -12.88
N TYR A 216 -1.34 7.40 -13.65
CA TYR A 216 -1.26 7.50 -15.11
C TYR A 216 -1.36 8.94 -15.65
N ILE A 217 -1.17 9.94 -14.78
CA ILE A 217 -1.22 11.36 -15.14
C ILE A 217 0.07 11.69 -15.93
N ASN A 218 -0.06 11.77 -17.25
CA ASN A 218 0.91 12.32 -18.19
C ASN A 218 0.27 13.48 -18.96
N GLU A 219 1.05 14.19 -19.77
CA GLU A 219 0.57 15.33 -20.57
C GLU A 219 -0.61 14.90 -21.48
N GLU A 220 -0.56 13.68 -22.02
CA GLU A 220 -1.63 13.11 -22.83
C GLU A 220 -2.93 12.87 -22.03
N TYR A 221 -2.81 12.42 -20.77
CA TYR A 221 -3.96 12.25 -19.86
C TYR A 221 -4.54 13.60 -19.45
N GLU A 222 -3.71 14.61 -19.21
CA GLU A 222 -4.18 15.98 -18.91
C GLU A 222 -4.95 16.58 -20.10
N GLU A 223 -4.44 16.44 -21.32
CA GLU A 223 -5.15 16.87 -22.55
C GLU A 223 -6.49 16.13 -22.69
N TYR A 224 -6.49 14.81 -22.46
CA TYR A 224 -7.71 14.00 -22.47
C TYR A 224 -8.74 14.48 -21.44
N MET A 225 -8.30 14.74 -20.20
CA MET A 225 -9.18 15.20 -19.13
C MET A 225 -9.73 16.61 -19.38
N GLU A 226 -8.93 17.51 -19.97
CA GLU A 226 -9.40 18.84 -20.37
C GLU A 226 -10.46 18.76 -21.47
N LYS A 227 -10.28 17.91 -22.50
CA LYS A 227 -11.32 17.66 -23.52
C LYS A 227 -12.62 17.14 -22.92
N LEU A 228 -12.52 16.20 -21.96
CA LEU A 228 -13.70 15.72 -21.24
C LEU A 228 -14.37 16.87 -20.48
N LYS A 229 -13.61 17.68 -19.73
CA LYS A 229 -14.14 18.82 -18.98
C LYS A 229 -14.88 19.79 -19.88
N ASP A 230 -14.30 20.16 -21.02
CA ASP A 230 -14.92 21.08 -21.97
C ASP A 230 -16.23 20.52 -22.51
N LEU A 231 -16.26 19.22 -22.86
CA LEU A 231 -17.47 18.52 -23.28
C LEU A 231 -18.55 18.50 -22.18
N CYS A 232 -18.17 18.42 -20.90
CA CYS A 232 -19.09 18.54 -19.77
C CYS A 232 -19.74 19.93 -19.69
N LEU A 233 -19.02 20.97 -20.11
CA LEU A 233 -19.43 22.37 -20.04
C LEU A 233 -20.23 22.83 -21.27
N GLU A 234 -20.28 22.04 -22.35
CA GLU A 234 -21.03 22.34 -23.57
C GLU A 234 -22.55 22.39 -23.37
N ASP A 235 -23.11 21.57 -22.47
CA ASP A 235 -24.56 21.45 -22.23
C ASP A 235 -24.84 21.05 -20.75
N ASP A 236 -25.81 21.70 -20.11
CA ASP A 236 -26.27 21.39 -18.75
C ASP A 236 -26.75 19.94 -18.60
N ASP A 237 -27.30 19.34 -19.66
CA ASP A 237 -27.74 17.95 -19.65
C ASP A 237 -26.56 16.97 -19.61
N ASN A 238 -25.40 17.32 -20.20
CA ASN A 238 -24.17 16.54 -20.05
C ASN A 238 -23.71 16.55 -18.59
N PHE A 239 -23.70 17.72 -17.97
CA PHE A 239 -23.34 17.87 -16.55
C PHE A 239 -24.24 17.04 -15.63
N ARG A 240 -25.57 17.06 -15.87
CA ARG A 240 -26.52 16.20 -15.15
C ARG A 240 -26.24 14.72 -15.35
N LEU A 241 -26.00 14.29 -16.58
CA LEU A 241 -25.69 12.89 -16.90
C LEU A 241 -24.41 12.43 -16.18
N ILE A 242 -23.38 13.26 -16.13
CA ILE A 242 -22.13 12.96 -15.41
C ILE A 242 -22.37 12.86 -13.92
N HIS A 243 -23.17 13.76 -13.35
CA HIS A 243 -23.56 13.68 -11.94
C HIS A 243 -24.24 12.35 -11.65
N ASP A 244 -25.22 11.94 -12.47
CA ASP A 244 -25.94 10.69 -12.30
C ASP A 244 -25.03 9.46 -12.48
N LEU A 245 -24.12 9.48 -13.47
CA LEU A 245 -23.11 8.44 -13.66
C LEU A 245 -22.13 8.38 -12.50
N LYS A 246 -21.73 9.52 -11.94
CA LYS A 246 -20.88 9.59 -10.75
C LYS A 246 -21.59 8.95 -9.57
N GLU A 247 -22.84 9.30 -9.31
CA GLU A 247 -23.64 8.68 -8.24
C GLU A 247 -23.86 7.18 -8.46
N ALA A 248 -24.11 6.76 -9.70
CA ALA A 248 -24.20 5.34 -10.05
C ALA A 248 -22.86 4.61 -9.81
N TYR A 249 -21.74 5.23 -10.20
CA TYR A 249 -20.39 4.70 -9.96
C TYR A 249 -20.12 4.51 -8.47
N LYS A 250 -20.53 5.47 -7.62
CA LYS A 250 -20.44 5.33 -6.15
C LYS A 250 -21.16 4.07 -5.67
N LYS A 251 -22.40 3.88 -6.12
CA LYS A 251 -23.23 2.70 -5.76
C LYS A 251 -22.59 1.40 -6.24
N VAL A 252 -22.03 1.37 -7.46
CA VAL A 252 -21.31 0.19 -7.98
C VAL A 252 -20.10 -0.14 -7.11
N CYS A 253 -19.33 0.86 -6.68
CA CYS A 253 -18.17 0.66 -5.79
C CYS A 253 -18.60 0.10 -4.43
N ILE A 254 -19.70 0.61 -3.87
CA ILE A 254 -20.31 0.10 -2.64
C ILE A 254 -20.72 -1.36 -2.80
N ASP A 255 -21.44 -1.70 -3.87
CA ASP A 255 -21.88 -3.07 -4.14
C ASP A 255 -20.70 -4.02 -4.33
N ARG A 256 -19.58 -3.56 -4.91
CA ARG A 256 -18.34 -4.35 -5.00
C ARG A 256 -17.73 -4.65 -3.63
N LEU A 257 -17.71 -3.67 -2.71
CA LEU A 257 -17.23 -3.90 -1.35
C LEU A 257 -18.14 -4.81 -0.55
N VAL A 258 -19.46 -4.66 -0.69
CA VAL A 258 -20.44 -5.56 -0.08
C VAL A 258 -20.14 -7.00 -0.49
N ARG A 259 -20.00 -7.26 -1.79
CA ARG A 259 -19.68 -8.61 -2.29
C ARG A 259 -18.36 -9.15 -1.77
N MET A 260 -17.32 -8.32 -1.67
CA MET A 260 -16.05 -8.71 -1.06
C MET A 260 -16.25 -9.22 0.37
N TRP A 261 -16.98 -8.46 1.19
CA TRP A 261 -17.25 -8.84 2.56
C TRP A 261 -18.17 -10.05 2.69
N GLU A 262 -19.16 -10.19 1.81
CA GLU A 262 -20.02 -11.38 1.73
C GLU A 262 -19.21 -12.64 1.45
N GLN A 263 -18.29 -12.60 0.48
CA GLN A 263 -17.43 -13.76 0.16
C GLN A 263 -16.45 -14.10 1.29
N ILE A 264 -15.87 -13.08 1.93
CA ILE A 264 -15.03 -13.30 3.12
C ILE A 264 -15.85 -13.95 4.24
N LYS A 265 -17.08 -13.48 4.47
CA LYS A 265 -17.98 -14.05 5.47
C LYS A 265 -18.34 -15.50 5.12
N GLU A 266 -18.72 -15.79 3.89
CA GLU A 266 -19.05 -17.15 3.44
C GLU A 266 -17.86 -18.10 3.63
N ALA A 267 -16.65 -17.69 3.23
CA ALA A 267 -15.43 -18.47 3.45
C ALA A 267 -15.15 -18.70 4.94
N MET A 268 -15.38 -17.70 5.80
CA MET A 268 -15.28 -17.85 7.25
C MET A 268 -16.33 -18.84 7.78
N ASP A 269 -17.59 -18.71 7.37
CA ASP A 269 -18.69 -19.58 7.84
C ASP A 269 -18.42 -21.05 7.46
N ASP A 270 -17.90 -21.30 6.27
CA ASP A 270 -17.54 -22.65 5.79
C ASP A 270 -16.33 -23.22 6.54
N GLU A 271 -15.24 -22.46 6.68
CA GLU A 271 -14.00 -22.91 7.34
C GLU A 271 -14.19 -23.10 8.86
N PHE A 272 -15.06 -22.30 9.48
CA PHE A 272 -15.37 -22.35 10.91
C PHE A 272 -16.64 -23.14 11.23
N LYS A 273 -17.25 -23.81 10.25
CA LYS A 273 -18.42 -24.66 10.44
C LYS A 273 -18.20 -25.69 11.55
N GLY A 274 -19.13 -25.74 12.50
CA GLY A 274 -19.07 -26.67 13.64
C GLY A 274 -18.14 -26.26 14.79
N THR A 275 -17.47 -25.10 14.71
CA THR A 275 -16.63 -24.58 15.81
C THR A 275 -17.37 -23.74 16.85
N GLY A 276 -18.61 -23.34 16.56
CA GLY A 276 -19.36 -22.36 17.35
C GLY A 276 -19.10 -20.91 16.97
N ILE A 277 -18.03 -20.61 16.23
CA ILE A 277 -17.70 -19.27 15.73
C ILE A 277 -18.46 -19.02 14.43
N LEU A 278 -19.70 -18.56 14.53
CA LEU A 278 -20.53 -18.22 13.37
C LEU A 278 -21.25 -16.87 13.51
N GLU A 279 -21.23 -16.26 14.70
CA GLU A 279 -21.90 -14.99 14.94
C GLU A 279 -20.92 -13.81 14.85
N ILE A 280 -21.25 -12.85 13.99
CA ILE A 280 -20.53 -11.59 13.90
C ILE A 280 -20.94 -10.72 15.09
N GLY A 281 -19.95 -10.24 15.84
CA GLY A 281 -20.17 -9.44 17.05
C GLY A 281 -20.80 -8.06 16.78
N PRO A 282 -21.37 -7.43 17.82
CA PRO A 282 -21.95 -6.08 17.73
C PRO A 282 -20.92 -5.01 17.38
N ASP A 283 -19.63 -5.27 17.65
CA ASP A 283 -18.50 -4.39 17.34
C ASP A 283 -18.15 -4.34 15.84
N SER A 284 -18.77 -5.22 15.03
CA SER A 284 -18.55 -5.22 13.59
C SER A 284 -18.97 -3.90 12.96
N ARG A 285 -18.00 -3.24 12.32
CA ARG A 285 -18.20 -1.93 11.69
C ARG A 285 -18.79 -2.02 10.28
N ILE A 286 -19.06 -3.25 9.85
CA ILE A 286 -19.84 -3.60 8.67
C ILE A 286 -21.31 -3.87 9.06
N ASN A 287 -21.60 -4.13 10.35
CA ASN A 287 -22.94 -4.46 10.83
C ASN A 287 -23.78 -3.21 11.15
N SER A 288 -24.75 -2.92 10.29
CA SER A 288 -26.13 -2.69 10.76
C SER A 288 -26.99 -3.78 10.15
N VAL A 289 -26.84 -5.01 10.67
CA VAL A 289 -27.62 -6.21 10.34
C VAL A 289 -29.07 -5.82 10.07
N SER A 290 -29.57 -5.97 8.83
CA SER A 290 -31.00 -6.28 8.68
C SER A 290 -31.17 -7.66 9.31
N GLN A 291 -32.26 -7.90 10.02
CA GLN A 291 -32.50 -9.06 10.92
C GLN A 291 -32.25 -10.48 10.34
N ASN A 292 -31.76 -10.60 9.11
CA ASN A 292 -31.53 -11.84 8.35
C ASN A 292 -30.05 -12.10 7.97
N GLY A 293 -29.05 -11.43 8.58
CA GLY A 293 -27.65 -11.84 8.45
C GLY A 293 -26.90 -11.44 7.17
N ASN A 294 -27.42 -10.50 6.37
CA ASN A 294 -26.73 -9.93 5.21
C ASN A 294 -25.86 -8.72 5.61
N VAL A 295 -24.71 -8.56 4.94
CA VAL A 295 -23.85 -7.37 5.07
C VAL A 295 -24.64 -6.13 4.63
N ALA A 296 -24.84 -5.17 5.54
CA ALA A 296 -25.76 -4.07 5.30
C ALA A 296 -25.12 -2.91 4.50
N LYS A 297 -25.69 -2.64 3.33
CA LYS A 297 -25.34 -1.54 2.40
C LYS A 297 -25.31 -0.15 3.06
N ALA A 298 -26.17 0.08 4.07
CA ALA A 298 -26.38 1.39 4.70
C ALA A 298 -25.16 1.97 5.45
N LYS A 299 -24.25 1.16 6.01
CA LYS A 299 -23.01 1.66 6.64
C LYS A 299 -21.87 1.86 5.63
N ILE A 300 -21.89 1.12 4.52
CA ILE A 300 -20.90 1.22 3.44
C ILE A 300 -21.12 2.49 2.61
N GLU A 301 -22.36 3.00 2.55
CA GLU A 301 -22.69 4.29 1.93
C GLU A 301 -21.93 5.49 2.53
N ASN A 302 -21.56 5.43 3.83
CA ASN A 302 -20.81 6.50 4.51
C ASN A 302 -19.31 6.54 4.13
N ILE A 303 -18.80 5.48 3.49
CA ILE A 303 -17.38 5.34 3.08
C ILE A 303 -17.01 6.30 1.95
N GLN A 304 -17.96 6.67 1.09
CA GLN A 304 -17.70 7.55 -0.06
C GLN A 304 -17.84 9.04 0.25
N THR A 305 -18.65 9.41 1.24
CA THR A 305 -18.89 10.81 1.61
C THR A 305 -17.83 11.34 2.58
N ASN A 306 -17.27 10.49 3.45
CA ASN A 306 -16.35 10.87 4.51
C ASN A 306 -15.00 10.10 4.47
N GLY A 307 -14.76 9.31 3.42
CA GLY A 307 -13.68 8.33 3.38
C GLY A 307 -14.00 7.08 4.20
N ILE A 308 -13.15 6.05 4.11
CA ILE A 308 -13.32 4.85 4.95
C ILE A 308 -13.20 5.27 6.42
N PRO A 309 -14.19 4.97 7.29
CA PRO A 309 -14.02 5.13 8.72
C PRO A 309 -12.74 4.41 9.18
N ARG A 310 -11.97 5.01 10.10
CA ARG A 310 -10.83 4.30 10.70
C ARG A 310 -11.33 2.94 11.23
N ARG A 311 -10.74 1.84 10.75
CA ARG A 311 -11.08 0.42 11.05
C ARG A 311 -12.47 -0.01 10.58
N HIS A 312 -12.58 -0.64 9.40
CA HIS A 312 -13.82 -1.20 8.87
C HIS A 312 -13.63 -2.71 8.66
N GLY A 313 -14.43 -3.56 9.31
CA GLY A 313 -14.12 -4.99 9.35
C GLY A 313 -15.19 -5.90 9.95
N LEU A 314 -14.94 -7.20 9.85
CA LEU A 314 -15.69 -8.30 10.45
C LEU A 314 -15.01 -8.72 11.76
N TYR A 315 -15.82 -8.94 12.80
CA TYR A 315 -15.35 -9.28 14.15
C TYR A 315 -16.17 -10.47 14.64
N TYR A 316 -15.50 -11.56 14.98
CA TYR A 316 -16.10 -12.80 15.48
C TYR A 316 -15.63 -13.03 16.91
N PRO A 317 -16.50 -12.79 17.91
CA PRO A 317 -16.17 -12.94 19.33
C PRO A 317 -15.59 -14.30 19.71
N LEU A 318 -14.72 -14.30 20.72
CA LEU A 318 -14.07 -15.48 21.30
C LEU A 318 -14.36 -15.59 22.80
N GLY A 319 -14.79 -16.78 23.22
CA GLY A 319 -15.14 -17.10 24.61
C GLY A 319 -16.42 -16.42 25.11
N LYS A 320 -16.84 -16.74 26.35
CA LYS A 320 -18.00 -16.08 26.99
C LYS A 320 -17.68 -14.61 27.31
N SER A 321 -18.64 -13.71 27.14
CA SER A 321 -18.47 -12.31 27.57
C SER A 321 -18.20 -12.26 29.08
N SER A 322 -17.11 -11.61 29.49
CA SER A 322 -16.71 -11.45 30.88
C SER A 322 -17.45 -10.30 31.59
N SER A 323 -18.28 -9.53 30.90
CA SER A 323 -19.01 -8.41 31.51
C SER A 323 -20.30 -8.88 32.19
N PRO A 324 -20.44 -8.73 33.53
CA PRO A 324 -21.69 -8.99 34.25
C PRO A 324 -22.78 -7.97 33.90
N ASP A 325 -22.41 -6.85 33.26
CA ASP A 325 -23.27 -5.71 33.03
C ASP A 325 -23.63 -5.63 31.54
N LYS A 326 -24.85 -6.07 31.20
CA LYS A 326 -25.41 -6.00 29.84
C LYS A 326 -25.49 -4.57 29.27
N ASN A 327 -25.25 -3.56 30.10
CA ASN A 327 -25.34 -2.14 29.77
C ASN A 327 -23.97 -1.45 29.57
N ASN A 328 -22.85 -2.09 29.87
CA ASN A 328 -21.53 -1.51 29.60
C ASN A 328 -20.98 -2.00 28.26
N SER A 329 -21.44 -1.40 27.17
CA SER A 329 -21.10 -1.73 25.78
C SER A 329 -19.66 -1.35 25.37
N SER A 330 -18.77 -1.04 26.33
CA SER A 330 -17.46 -0.46 26.06
C SER A 330 -16.29 -1.44 26.22
N ALA A 331 -16.47 -2.57 26.91
CA ALA A 331 -15.44 -3.60 27.01
C ALA A 331 -15.45 -4.49 25.76
N LYS A 332 -14.42 -4.39 24.93
CA LYS A 332 -14.25 -5.19 23.70
C LYS A 332 -13.80 -6.60 24.08
N GLN A 333 -14.68 -7.56 23.83
CA GLN A 333 -14.32 -8.97 23.95
C GLN A 333 -13.25 -9.37 22.93
N PRO A 334 -12.39 -10.35 23.26
CA PRO A 334 -11.48 -10.94 22.29
C PRO A 334 -12.24 -11.41 21.05
N SER A 335 -11.71 -11.16 19.86
CA SER A 335 -12.39 -11.50 18.60
C SER A 335 -11.39 -11.93 17.53
N ILE A 336 -11.79 -12.83 16.64
CA ILE A 336 -11.17 -12.96 15.32
C ILE A 336 -11.60 -11.73 14.51
N VAL A 337 -10.65 -11.04 13.89
CA VAL A 337 -10.90 -9.80 13.17
C VAL A 337 -10.38 -9.86 11.75
N ILE A 338 -11.11 -9.22 10.84
CA ILE A 338 -10.71 -8.95 9.46
C ILE A 338 -11.05 -7.48 9.19
N GLU A 339 -10.06 -6.63 8.99
CA GLU A 339 -10.22 -5.18 8.86
C GLU A 339 -9.56 -4.64 7.59
N LEU A 340 -10.21 -3.68 6.94
CA LEU A 340 -9.65 -2.89 5.85
C LEU A 340 -9.10 -1.57 6.41
N GLU A 341 -7.78 -1.41 6.37
CA GLU A 341 -7.07 -0.21 6.82
C GLU A 341 -5.92 0.16 5.90
N GLY A 342 -5.84 1.43 5.50
CA GLY A 342 -4.80 1.92 4.59
C GLY A 342 -4.84 1.27 3.19
N GLY A 343 -6.00 0.71 2.82
CA GLY A 343 -6.20 -0.07 1.60
C GLY A 343 -5.78 -1.52 1.67
N TYR A 344 -5.30 -1.99 2.83
CA TYR A 344 -4.92 -3.38 3.06
C TYR A 344 -5.96 -4.09 3.91
N LEU A 345 -6.20 -5.37 3.61
CA LEU A 345 -6.87 -6.27 4.54
C LEU A 345 -5.87 -6.75 5.60
N TRP A 346 -6.28 -6.64 6.84
CA TRP A 346 -5.59 -7.08 8.04
C TRP A 346 -6.45 -8.14 8.72
N TYR A 347 -5.87 -9.22 9.20
CA TYR A 347 -6.62 -10.24 9.94
C TYR A 347 -5.82 -10.87 11.06
N GLY A 348 -6.54 -11.39 12.05
CA GLY A 348 -6.04 -12.19 13.15
C GLY A 348 -6.93 -12.09 14.38
N ILE A 349 -6.35 -11.92 15.56
CA ILE A 349 -7.09 -11.85 16.83
C ILE A 349 -6.92 -10.45 17.43
N GLU A 350 -7.99 -9.81 17.89
CA GLU A 350 -8.02 -8.57 18.69
C GLU A 350 -8.40 -8.95 20.14
N CYS A 351 -7.60 -8.62 21.16
CA CYS A 351 -7.98 -8.67 22.60
C CYS A 351 -7.28 -7.58 23.46
N ASP A 352 -7.99 -6.58 24.03
CA ASP A 352 -7.36 -5.44 24.73
C ASP A 352 -6.63 -5.87 26.01
N LYS A 353 -5.37 -5.44 26.21
CA LYS A 353 -4.64 -5.76 27.44
C LYS A 353 -5.17 -4.96 28.64
N GLU A 354 -5.59 -3.72 28.43
CA GLU A 354 -6.15 -2.87 29.48
C GLU A 354 -7.56 -3.32 29.86
N GLU A 355 -8.31 -3.91 28.92
CA GLU A 355 -9.68 -4.39 29.17
C GLU A 355 -9.73 -5.87 29.60
N ASP A 356 -8.88 -6.75 29.05
CA ASP A 356 -8.81 -8.18 29.38
C ASP A 356 -7.36 -8.72 29.37
N GLY A 357 -6.59 -8.30 30.36
CA GLY A 357 -5.17 -8.66 30.50
C GLY A 357 -4.91 -10.16 30.65
N ASP A 358 -5.84 -10.91 31.25
CA ASP A 358 -5.70 -12.35 31.47
C ASP A 358 -5.83 -13.12 30.16
N ARG A 359 -6.90 -12.87 29.38
CA ARG A 359 -7.06 -13.50 28.05
C ARG A 359 -5.98 -13.03 27.10
N TYR A 360 -5.59 -11.75 27.15
CA TYR A 360 -4.46 -11.24 26.38
C TYR A 360 -3.19 -12.08 26.60
N CYS A 361 -2.83 -12.34 27.86
CA CYS A 361 -1.63 -13.11 28.18
C CYS A 361 -1.73 -14.56 27.70
N LYS A 362 -2.89 -15.21 27.88
CA LYS A 362 -3.13 -16.58 27.40
C LYS A 362 -3.02 -16.71 25.88
N ILE A 363 -3.69 -15.83 25.14
CA ILE A 363 -3.64 -15.79 23.68
C ILE A 363 -2.19 -15.59 23.24
N ARG A 364 -1.48 -14.66 23.89
CA ARG A 364 -0.08 -14.37 23.59
C ARG A 364 0.83 -15.57 23.77
N SER A 365 0.82 -16.21 24.93
CA SER A 365 1.66 -17.39 25.16
C SER A 365 1.36 -18.51 24.16
N SER A 366 0.08 -18.76 23.85
CA SER A 366 -0.32 -19.83 22.93
C SER A 366 0.18 -19.64 21.49
N LEU A 367 0.38 -18.39 21.08
CA LEU A 367 0.85 -18.03 19.74
C LEU A 367 2.36 -17.80 19.69
N GLU A 368 3.00 -17.34 20.79
CA GLU A 368 4.45 -17.14 20.91
C GLU A 368 5.20 -18.45 20.68
N ASP A 369 4.76 -19.53 21.35
CA ASP A 369 5.40 -20.87 21.27
C ASP A 369 5.38 -21.48 19.86
N LYS A 370 4.50 -20.98 18.99
CA LYS A 370 4.30 -21.49 17.62
C LYS A 370 4.91 -20.58 16.56
N GLY A 371 5.72 -19.60 16.96
CA GLY A 371 6.35 -18.64 16.05
C GLY A 371 5.35 -17.72 15.35
N LEU A 372 4.13 -17.60 15.88
CA LEU A 372 3.04 -16.80 15.30
C LEU A 372 2.89 -15.41 15.94
N VAL A 373 3.86 -14.97 16.73
CA VAL A 373 3.81 -13.67 17.41
C VAL A 373 4.76 -12.68 16.78
N TYR A 374 4.18 -11.59 16.29
CA TYR A 374 4.88 -10.45 15.75
C TYR A 374 5.02 -9.37 16.83
N GLU A 375 6.22 -9.17 17.36
CA GLU A 375 6.48 -8.09 18.33
C GLU A 375 6.52 -6.71 17.63
N LYS A 376 5.43 -5.95 17.68
CA LYS A 376 5.46 -4.49 17.48
C LYS A 376 5.43 -3.81 18.85
N LYS A 377 6.58 -3.36 19.35
CA LYS A 377 6.79 -2.96 20.76
C LYS A 377 6.12 -1.67 21.25
N ASP A 378 5.21 -1.03 20.52
CA ASP A 378 4.89 0.39 20.79
C ASP A 378 3.43 0.84 20.56
N TYR A 379 2.45 0.01 20.94
CA TYR A 379 1.11 0.49 21.27
C TYR A 379 0.76 0.08 22.69
N GLY A 380 1.11 0.92 23.66
CA GLY A 380 0.85 0.69 25.09
C GLY A 380 -0.61 0.81 25.52
N ARG A 381 -1.58 0.70 24.60
CA ARG A 381 -3.03 0.85 24.87
C ARG A 381 -3.94 0.08 23.90
N LEU A 382 -3.45 -0.95 23.21
CA LEU A 382 -4.29 -1.65 22.23
C LEU A 382 -4.12 -3.17 22.22
N PRO A 383 -5.19 -3.88 21.82
CA PRO A 383 -5.34 -5.33 21.87
C PRO A 383 -4.28 -6.19 21.21
N PHE A 384 -4.02 -7.39 21.73
CA PHE A 384 -3.24 -8.50 21.17
C PHE A 384 -3.19 -8.46 19.62
N TRP A 385 -1.99 -8.47 19.01
CA TRP A 385 -1.80 -8.26 17.57
C TRP A 385 -1.27 -9.53 16.87
N ARG A 386 -2.11 -10.19 16.06
CA ARG A 386 -1.73 -10.52 14.68
C ARG A 386 -2.65 -9.68 13.81
N TRP A 387 -2.19 -8.50 13.41
CA TRP A 387 -2.64 -7.91 12.15
C TRP A 387 -1.68 -8.52 11.12
N ALA A 388 -1.98 -9.73 10.65
CA ALA A 388 -1.35 -10.20 9.44
C ALA A 388 -1.92 -9.36 8.32
N LYS A 389 -1.06 -8.56 7.68
CA LYS A 389 -1.40 -7.99 6.39
C LYS A 389 -1.63 -9.17 5.46
N PHE A 390 -2.77 -9.20 4.77
CA PHE A 390 -2.93 -10.13 3.67
C PHE A 390 -1.90 -9.78 2.60
N GLU A 391 -0.83 -10.58 2.53
CA GLU A 391 0.33 -10.29 1.68
C GLU A 391 0.03 -10.54 0.20
N ASN A 392 -1.06 -11.23 -0.09
CA ASN A 392 -1.53 -11.48 -1.43
C ASN A 392 -2.05 -10.17 -2.07
N THR A 393 -1.31 -9.72 -3.08
CA THR A 393 -1.49 -8.42 -3.75
C THR A 393 -2.77 -8.31 -4.58
N ARG A 394 -3.49 -9.43 -4.73
CA ARG A 394 -4.77 -9.51 -5.44
C ARG A 394 -5.87 -8.69 -4.78
N LEU A 395 -5.83 -8.48 -3.45
CA LEU A 395 -6.80 -7.68 -2.68
C LEU A 395 -6.20 -6.44 -2.00
N HIS A 396 -5.18 -5.82 -2.60
CA HIS A 396 -4.75 -4.49 -2.19
C HIS A 396 -5.65 -3.42 -2.85
N LEU A 397 -6.50 -2.78 -2.05
CA LEU A 397 -7.54 -1.84 -2.47
C LEU A 397 -7.20 -0.43 -2.00
N ARG A 398 -6.44 0.34 -2.79
CA ARG A 398 -6.30 1.79 -2.58
C ARG A 398 -7.58 2.52 -3.00
N ILE A 399 -8.61 2.37 -2.18
CA ILE A 399 -9.94 2.95 -2.36
C ILE A 399 -9.81 4.47 -2.52
N GLY A 400 -10.41 5.01 -3.58
CA GLY A 400 -10.45 6.44 -3.85
C GLY A 400 -9.33 7.02 -4.71
N LYS A 401 -8.33 6.22 -5.13
CA LYS A 401 -7.23 6.73 -5.99
C LYS A 401 -7.39 6.41 -7.48
N ALA A 402 -7.73 5.17 -7.87
CA ALA A 402 -7.76 4.77 -9.29
C ALA A 402 -8.89 3.75 -9.61
N PRO A 403 -9.64 3.90 -10.72
CA PRO A 403 -10.71 2.97 -11.13
C PRO A 403 -10.27 1.51 -11.23
N GLU A 404 -9.02 1.26 -11.60
CA GLU A 404 -8.43 -0.07 -11.79
C GLU A 404 -8.35 -0.85 -10.47
N GLN A 405 -8.25 -0.16 -9.34
CA GLN A 405 -8.29 -0.81 -8.01
C GLN A 405 -9.66 -1.44 -7.76
N TRP A 406 -10.73 -0.83 -8.25
CA TRP A 406 -12.09 -1.38 -8.14
C TRP A 406 -12.33 -2.52 -9.14
N LEU A 407 -11.59 -2.57 -10.25
CA LEU A 407 -11.69 -3.66 -11.23
C LEU A 407 -11.18 -4.98 -10.67
N LYS A 408 -10.25 -4.95 -9.70
CA LYS A 408 -9.79 -6.15 -8.98
C LYS A 408 -10.93 -6.91 -8.30
N LEU A 409 -12.00 -6.20 -7.91
CA LEU A 409 -13.21 -6.77 -7.29
C LEU A 409 -14.25 -7.28 -8.30
N ASN A 410 -13.95 -7.27 -9.60
CA ASN A 410 -14.82 -7.86 -10.62
C ASN A 410 -14.61 -9.36 -10.79
N ASP A 411 -13.39 -9.83 -10.58
CA ASP A 411 -13.07 -11.25 -10.71
C ASP A 411 -13.55 -12.01 -9.47
N LYS A 412 -14.71 -12.65 -9.60
CA LYS A 412 -15.33 -13.43 -8.53
C LYS A 412 -14.46 -14.60 -8.08
N SER A 413 -13.79 -15.28 -9.01
CA SER A 413 -12.95 -16.44 -8.70
C SER A 413 -11.74 -16.00 -7.88
N ASN A 414 -11.12 -14.90 -8.29
CA ASN A 414 -9.98 -14.35 -7.58
C ASN A 414 -10.33 -13.88 -6.15
N LEU A 415 -11.48 -13.24 -6.00
CA LEU A 415 -11.99 -12.81 -4.70
C LEU A 415 -12.28 -14.02 -3.79
N GLU A 416 -12.90 -15.06 -4.34
CA GLU A 416 -13.23 -16.29 -3.62
C GLU A 416 -11.96 -17.02 -3.13
N GLU A 417 -10.94 -17.17 -3.99
CA GLU A 417 -9.65 -17.75 -3.60
C GLU A 417 -8.99 -16.98 -2.45
N CYS A 418 -9.01 -15.64 -2.53
CA CYS A 418 -8.44 -14.81 -1.47
C CYS A 418 -9.23 -14.89 -0.17
N ALA A 419 -10.57 -14.94 -0.24
CA ALA A 419 -11.42 -15.13 0.92
C ALA A 419 -11.14 -16.48 1.62
N GLN A 420 -11.00 -17.56 0.85
CA GLN A 420 -10.64 -18.90 1.35
C GLN A 420 -9.23 -18.96 1.94
N GLU A 421 -8.28 -18.19 1.39
CA GLU A 421 -6.92 -18.08 1.94
C GLU A 421 -6.94 -17.38 3.31
N ILE A 422 -7.64 -16.24 3.43
CA ILE A 422 -7.81 -15.53 4.71
C ILE A 422 -8.47 -16.43 5.75
N ALA A 423 -9.56 -17.12 5.38
CA ALA A 423 -10.29 -17.99 6.29
C ALA A 423 -9.42 -19.15 6.81
N ARG A 424 -8.67 -19.84 5.93
CA ARG A 424 -7.74 -20.91 6.33
C ARG A 424 -6.65 -20.42 7.26
N GLU A 425 -6.01 -19.30 6.94
CA GLU A 425 -4.97 -18.74 7.81
C GLU A 425 -5.51 -18.36 9.19
N LEU A 426 -6.72 -17.80 9.25
CA LEU A 426 -7.41 -17.51 10.50
C LEU A 426 -7.76 -18.78 11.27
N LYS A 427 -8.18 -19.85 10.58
CA LYS A 427 -8.45 -21.15 11.19
C LYS A 427 -7.21 -21.72 11.84
N GLU A 428 -6.07 -21.69 11.17
CA GLU A 428 -4.79 -22.13 11.74
C GLU A 428 -4.39 -21.33 12.98
N ILE A 429 -4.69 -20.03 13.03
CA ILE A 429 -4.47 -19.20 14.23
C ILE A 429 -5.42 -19.63 15.34
N TRP A 430 -6.71 -19.80 15.02
CA TRP A 430 -7.74 -20.16 15.98
C TRP A 430 -7.49 -21.52 16.62
N GLU A 431 -7.11 -22.54 15.84
CA GLU A 431 -6.80 -23.88 16.36
C GLU A 431 -5.68 -23.88 17.39
N LYS A 432 -4.83 -22.85 17.36
CA LYS A 432 -3.71 -22.70 18.27
C LYS A 432 -4.08 -22.03 19.58
N LEU A 433 -5.28 -21.45 19.69
CA LEU A 433 -5.76 -20.78 20.90
C LEU A 433 -6.12 -21.78 22.02
N PRO A 434 -6.08 -21.31 23.28
CA PRO A 434 -6.61 -22.05 24.44
C PRO A 434 -8.07 -22.46 24.29
N ASP A 435 -8.44 -23.62 24.82
CA ASP A 435 -9.80 -24.18 24.67
C ASP A 435 -10.88 -23.33 25.36
N ASP A 436 -10.55 -22.62 26.45
CA ASP A 436 -11.47 -21.71 27.14
C ASP A 436 -11.88 -20.49 26.29
N LEU A 437 -11.11 -20.18 25.24
CA LEU A 437 -11.41 -19.13 24.26
C LEU A 437 -12.13 -19.65 23.02
N LYS A 438 -12.16 -20.96 22.81
CA LYS A 438 -12.84 -21.62 21.69
C LYS A 438 -14.29 -22.00 21.99
N GLN A 439 -14.68 -22.02 23.26
CA GLN A 439 -16.03 -22.37 23.69
C GLN A 439 -17.01 -21.22 23.43
N ASN A 440 -18.16 -21.55 22.82
CA ASN A 440 -19.22 -20.60 22.50
C ASN A 440 -19.80 -19.96 23.78
N PRO A 441 -20.31 -18.71 23.74
CA PRO A 441 -21.32 -18.27 24.68
C PRO A 441 -22.50 -19.24 24.58
N GLU A 442 -22.83 -19.93 25.67
CA GLU A 442 -24.14 -20.59 25.79
C GLU A 442 -25.23 -19.54 25.99
#